data_AF-A0A917BBV8-F1
#
_entry.id   AF-A0A917BBV8-F1
#
_cell.length_a   1.000
_cell.length_b   1.000
_cell.length_c   1.000
_cell.angle_alpha   90.00
_cell.angle_beta   90.00
_cell.angle_gamma   90.00
#
_symmetry.space_group_name_H-M   'P 1'
#
loop_
_entity.id
_entity.type
_entity.pdbx_description
1 polymer ?
#
loop_
_entity_poly.entity_id
_entity_poly.type
_entity_poly.pdbx_seq_one_letter_code
_entity_poly.pdbx_strand_id
1 'polypeptide(L)'
;MNHKAKWITFAMLLVGFAIAVQWSMSDEDNATEKLKVFQNPSPDELDLPNAIEEVENREDIDQFYEDQIQGYKKAKDLNIIQFPDQSFDIPEHEGTLTIDELWYTQHQVFMYYSVDLKVFEDKEYTPSGPFFDISRVNIAKEGDLPTQTRPIFNNNSNYSHYKIYEGKLYGLAHLDRLEQEGLEHYSIQNDQDASLNEAAPTTFRLEMEDGFHKTEEQPISYTYEPGQEILHTEEFHQTYKKDGLTVTPKKIEFGIMGNKITFDIKHKDYPITNLGGTLHMDDQSFSLSHIWKPDENSQTFESRVPPASDIPESLELDLDTVTMVHDEEYSLEIDVSDYDKTVEEDDRATILIEEKIDEHLNTDIILEEKIYDTSMTSQFRFSFEPKETNEPFYLSSQPAHFGSSINHEDDFIVTIDGEKLNPQPGMGYDGQNSVLDVNSHYLKGSEKLRLHFKKSPISQKIDFSEEIKID
;
A
#
# COMPACT_ATOMS: atom_id res chain seq x y z
N MET A 1 -57.12 -31.15 29.03
CA MET A 1 -57.92 -29.94 28.74
C MET A 1 -58.75 -30.18 27.50
N ASN A 2 -60.08 -30.05 27.60
CA ASN A 2 -61.02 -30.31 26.51
C ASN A 2 -60.75 -29.34 25.35
N HIS A 3 -60.80 -29.79 24.08
CA HIS A 3 -60.41 -29.00 22.90
C HIS A 3 -61.13 -27.64 22.84
N LYS A 4 -62.37 -27.59 23.34
CA LYS A 4 -63.17 -26.35 23.46
C LYS A 4 -62.58 -25.32 24.43
N ALA A 5 -61.92 -25.76 25.50
CA ALA A 5 -61.31 -24.85 26.48
C ALA A 5 -60.09 -24.12 25.89
N LYS A 6 -59.28 -24.78 25.05
CA LYS A 6 -58.14 -24.15 24.37
C LYS A 6 -58.57 -23.04 23.41
N TRP A 7 -59.63 -23.26 22.65
CA TRP A 7 -60.16 -22.26 21.72
C TRP A 7 -60.78 -21.05 22.43
N ILE A 8 -61.40 -21.25 23.59
CA ILE A 8 -61.93 -20.16 24.40
C ILE A 8 -60.79 -19.31 25.00
N THR A 9 -59.71 -19.94 25.47
CA THR A 9 -58.53 -19.22 25.97
C THR A 9 -57.82 -18.43 24.86
N PHE A 10 -57.70 -19.00 23.66
CA PHE A 10 -57.11 -18.31 22.51
C PHE A 10 -57.96 -17.13 22.05
N ALA A 11 -59.30 -17.28 22.01
CA ALA A 11 -60.20 -16.19 21.69
C ALA A 11 -60.14 -15.06 22.74
N MET A 12 -60.03 -15.39 24.03
CA MET A 12 -59.85 -14.37 25.09
C MET A 12 -58.51 -13.64 24.98
N LEU A 13 -57.43 -14.32 24.59
CA LEU A 13 -56.13 -13.67 24.34
C LEU A 13 -56.18 -12.71 23.15
N LEU A 14 -56.86 -13.09 22.05
CA LEU A 14 -57.03 -12.21 20.90
C LEU A 14 -57.92 -11.01 21.21
N VAL A 15 -58.98 -11.18 21.99
CA VAL A 15 -59.82 -10.06 22.44
C VAL A 15 -59.05 -9.15 23.39
N GLY A 16 -58.24 -9.72 24.30
CA GLY A 16 -57.36 -8.94 25.17
C GLY A 16 -56.31 -8.15 24.40
N PHE A 17 -55.70 -8.76 23.37
CA PHE A 17 -54.75 -8.10 22.49
C PHE A 17 -55.41 -6.99 21.67
N ALA A 18 -56.60 -7.24 21.11
CA ALA A 18 -57.35 -6.23 20.37
C ALA A 18 -57.73 -5.03 21.26
N ILE A 19 -58.17 -5.27 22.50
CA ILE A 19 -58.48 -4.20 23.46
C ILE A 19 -57.21 -3.43 23.85
N ALA A 20 -56.08 -4.12 24.06
CA ALA A 20 -54.81 -3.47 24.38
C ALA A 20 -54.28 -2.60 23.22
N VAL A 21 -54.39 -3.09 21.98
CA VAL A 21 -54.05 -2.31 20.78
C VAL A 21 -55.00 -1.11 20.63
N GLN A 22 -56.29 -1.29 20.88
CA GLN A 22 -57.27 -0.21 20.74
C GLN A 22 -57.14 0.85 21.85
N TRP A 23 -56.73 0.45 23.06
CA TRP A 23 -56.33 1.39 24.13
C TRP A 23 -55.01 2.11 23.83
N SER A 24 -54.03 1.39 23.27
CA SER A 24 -52.77 1.98 22.83
C SER A 24 -52.94 2.96 21.66
N MET A 25 -53.98 2.78 20.84
CA MET A 25 -54.34 3.67 19.74
C MET A 25 -55.29 4.80 20.14
N SER A 26 -55.98 4.72 21.30
CA SER A 26 -56.90 5.78 21.75
C SER A 26 -56.21 6.98 22.42
N ASP A 27 -54.91 6.91 22.68
CA ASP A 27 -54.05 8.02 23.12
C ASP A 27 -53.44 8.78 21.91
N GLU A 28 -54.25 9.00 20.87
CA GLU A 28 -53.85 9.62 19.59
C GLU A 28 -53.43 11.10 19.70
N ASP A 29 -53.66 11.76 20.86
CA ASP A 29 -53.27 13.16 21.07
C ASP A 29 -51.87 13.33 21.72
N ASN A 30 -51.15 12.25 22.08
CA ASN A 30 -49.80 12.33 22.68
C ASN A 30 -48.75 11.42 22.01
N ALA A 31 -49.15 10.54 21.09
CA ALA A 31 -48.21 9.62 20.43
C ALA A 31 -47.43 10.29 19.28
N THR A 32 -47.99 11.31 18.62
CA THR A 32 -47.36 12.04 17.51
C THR A 32 -46.27 13.02 17.95
N GLU A 33 -46.30 13.51 19.19
CA GLU A 33 -45.21 14.36 19.74
C GLU A 33 -44.00 13.54 20.22
N LYS A 34 -44.15 12.24 20.48
CA LYS A 34 -43.07 11.34 20.92
C LYS A 34 -42.56 10.38 19.85
N LEU A 35 -43.21 10.36 18.67
CA LEU A 35 -42.67 9.80 17.44
C LEU A 35 -42.12 10.91 16.54
N LYS A 36 -41.25 11.77 17.09
CA LYS A 36 -40.13 12.21 16.26
C LYS A 36 -39.30 10.96 16.03
N VAL A 37 -39.64 10.21 14.97
CA VAL A 37 -38.67 9.33 14.33
C VAL A 37 -37.43 10.21 14.19
N PHE A 38 -36.34 9.84 14.85
CA PHE A 38 -35.09 10.60 14.85
C PHE A 38 -34.59 10.64 13.40
N GLN A 39 -35.07 11.60 12.60
CA GLN A 39 -34.62 11.80 11.24
C GLN A 39 -33.18 12.33 11.34
N ASN A 40 -32.27 11.70 10.59
CA ASN A 40 -30.95 12.29 10.37
C ASN A 40 -31.15 13.63 9.64
N PRO A 41 -30.31 14.65 9.93
CA PRO A 41 -30.34 15.90 9.20
C PRO A 41 -30.17 15.63 7.71
N SER A 42 -30.79 16.49 6.90
CA SER A 42 -30.40 16.58 5.50
C SER A 42 -29.00 17.22 5.39
N PRO A 43 -28.20 16.87 4.36
CA PRO A 43 -26.88 17.48 4.16
C PRO A 43 -26.93 19.01 4.04
N ASP A 44 -28.02 19.56 3.50
CA ASP A 44 -28.27 21.00 3.39
C ASP A 44 -28.42 21.72 4.74
N GLU A 45 -28.75 20.99 5.81
CA GLU A 45 -28.88 21.53 7.17
C GLU A 45 -27.53 21.58 7.91
N LEU A 46 -26.48 20.99 7.33
CA LEU A 46 -25.13 20.89 7.88
C LEU A 46 -24.13 21.71 7.04
N ASP A 47 -23.13 22.32 7.68
CA ASP A 47 -22.04 23.02 6.98
C ASP A 47 -20.96 22.03 6.51
N LEU A 48 -21.34 21.10 5.62
CA LEU A 48 -20.45 20.07 5.11
C LEU A 48 -19.54 20.62 4.01
N PRO A 49 -18.31 20.12 3.87
CA PRO A 49 -17.45 20.48 2.74
C PRO A 49 -18.13 20.21 1.38
N ASN A 50 -18.20 21.23 0.52
CA ASN A 50 -18.84 21.15 -0.81
C ASN A 50 -18.31 20.05 -1.74
N ALA A 51 -17.16 19.45 -1.42
CA ALA A 51 -16.55 18.38 -2.19
C ALA A 51 -17.11 16.99 -1.84
N ILE A 52 -17.90 16.86 -0.77
CA ILE A 52 -18.59 15.62 -0.41
C ILE A 52 -19.88 15.54 -1.21
N GLU A 53 -20.02 14.49 -2.00
CA GLU A 53 -21.19 14.26 -2.86
C GLU A 53 -22.24 13.42 -2.14
N GLU A 54 -23.50 13.85 -2.20
CA GLU A 54 -24.66 13.04 -1.84
C GLU A 54 -25.11 12.19 -3.04
N VAL A 55 -25.31 10.90 -2.81
CA VAL A 55 -25.72 9.93 -3.83
C VAL A 55 -27.10 9.37 -3.54
N GLU A 56 -27.77 8.84 -4.56
CA GLU A 56 -29.18 8.45 -4.47
C GLU A 56 -29.40 6.98 -4.08
N ASN A 57 -28.38 6.14 -4.17
CA ASN A 57 -28.52 4.69 -3.98
C ASN A 57 -27.25 4.02 -3.42
N ARG A 58 -27.39 2.79 -2.93
CA ARG A 58 -26.27 2.00 -2.37
C ARG A 58 -25.29 1.55 -3.45
N GLU A 59 -25.73 1.35 -4.69
CA GLU A 59 -24.86 0.97 -5.79
C GLU A 59 -23.79 2.05 -6.08
N ASP A 60 -24.10 3.32 -5.87
CA ASP A 60 -23.15 4.43 -5.99
C ASP A 60 -22.11 4.41 -4.86
N ILE A 61 -22.47 3.95 -3.65
CA ILE A 61 -21.51 3.72 -2.55
C ILE A 61 -20.59 2.54 -2.87
N ASP A 62 -21.14 1.45 -3.41
CA ASP A 62 -20.34 0.30 -3.83
C ASP A 62 -19.40 0.66 -5.00
N GLN A 63 -19.84 1.52 -5.92
CA GLN A 63 -18.96 2.05 -6.98
C GLN A 63 -17.88 2.97 -6.41
N PHE A 64 -18.22 3.84 -5.46
CA PHE A 64 -17.26 4.67 -4.75
C PHE A 64 -16.15 3.82 -4.10
N TYR A 65 -16.50 2.71 -3.44
CA TYR A 65 -15.51 1.80 -2.87
C TYR A 65 -14.64 1.10 -3.93
N GLU A 66 -15.22 0.67 -5.06
CA GLU A 66 -14.47 0.10 -6.19
C GLU A 66 -13.48 1.11 -6.80
N ASP A 67 -13.86 2.39 -6.89
CA ASP A 67 -12.99 3.45 -7.42
C ASP A 67 -11.80 3.75 -6.48
N GLN A 68 -11.96 3.51 -5.18
CA GLN A 68 -10.88 3.66 -4.20
C GLN A 68 -9.99 2.41 -4.11
N ILE A 69 -10.58 1.22 -4.19
CA ILE A 69 -9.88 -0.06 -4.10
C ILE A 69 -10.36 -0.97 -5.22
N GLN A 70 -9.52 -1.09 -6.25
CA GLN A 70 -9.75 -2.02 -7.35
C GLN A 70 -9.96 -3.45 -6.82
N GLY A 71 -11.03 -4.11 -7.26
CA GLY A 71 -11.34 -5.48 -6.90
C GLY A 71 -12.27 -5.64 -5.69
N TYR A 72 -12.76 -4.54 -5.08
CA TYR A 72 -13.76 -4.58 -4.01
C TYR A 72 -15.00 -5.42 -4.40
N LYS A 73 -15.59 -5.19 -5.57
CA LYS A 73 -16.74 -5.96 -6.07
C LYS A 73 -16.41 -7.44 -6.20
N LYS A 74 -15.22 -7.77 -6.71
CA LYS A 74 -14.78 -9.16 -6.87
C LYS A 74 -14.56 -9.84 -5.52
N ALA A 75 -14.01 -9.14 -4.53
CA ALA A 75 -13.90 -9.62 -3.16
C ALA A 75 -15.27 -9.85 -2.51
N LYS A 76 -16.25 -8.98 -2.78
CA LYS A 76 -17.65 -9.13 -2.34
C LYS A 76 -18.29 -10.38 -2.96
N ASP A 77 -18.14 -10.58 -4.27
CA ASP A 77 -18.66 -11.75 -4.99
C ASP A 77 -18.06 -13.07 -4.48
N LEU A 78 -16.80 -13.04 -4.04
CA LEU A 78 -16.11 -14.18 -3.44
C LEU A 78 -16.42 -14.40 -1.95
N ASN A 79 -17.20 -13.50 -1.33
CA ASN A 79 -17.58 -13.55 0.09
C ASN A 79 -16.36 -13.53 1.04
N ILE A 80 -15.27 -12.85 0.65
CA ILE A 80 -14.09 -12.65 1.52
C ILE A 80 -14.15 -11.32 2.28
N ILE A 81 -15.13 -10.47 1.97
CA ILE A 81 -15.50 -9.29 2.75
C ILE A 81 -16.47 -9.71 3.86
N GLN A 82 -16.17 -9.32 5.09
CA GLN A 82 -17.03 -9.50 6.25
C GLN A 82 -17.99 -8.33 6.39
N PHE A 83 -19.18 -8.62 6.91
CA PHE A 83 -20.24 -7.62 7.18
C PHE A 83 -20.51 -7.57 8.69
N PRO A 84 -19.60 -6.99 9.48
CA PRO A 84 -19.75 -6.95 10.93
C PRO A 84 -21.00 -6.16 11.37
N ASP A 85 -21.37 -5.09 10.66
CA ASP A 85 -22.50 -4.19 10.97
C ASP A 85 -22.51 -3.75 12.45
N GLN A 86 -21.31 -3.45 12.96
CA GLN A 86 -21.11 -3.09 14.36
C GLN A 86 -21.15 -1.57 14.53
N SER A 87 -22.06 -1.10 15.37
CA SER A 87 -22.22 0.33 15.67
C SER A 87 -21.57 0.70 17.00
N PHE A 88 -20.88 1.84 16.98
CA PHE A 88 -20.07 2.37 18.05
C PHE A 88 -20.62 3.75 18.41
N ASP A 89 -21.11 3.88 19.64
CA ASP A 89 -21.53 5.18 20.16
C ASP A 89 -20.32 6.11 20.25
N ILE A 90 -20.53 7.38 19.86
CA ILE A 90 -19.54 8.45 19.94
C ILE A 90 -19.91 9.29 21.17
N PRO A 91 -19.16 9.19 22.29
CA PRO A 91 -19.47 9.95 23.49
C PRO A 91 -19.56 11.45 23.20
N GLU A 92 -20.51 12.13 23.86
CA GLU A 92 -20.73 13.58 23.73
C GLU A 92 -21.35 14.03 22.39
N HIS A 93 -21.66 13.10 21.47
CA HIS A 93 -22.35 13.36 20.21
C HIS A 93 -23.59 12.48 20.06
N GLU A 94 -24.60 12.96 19.32
CA GLU A 94 -25.76 12.14 18.95
C GLU A 94 -25.45 11.41 17.64
N GLY A 95 -25.29 10.10 17.69
CA GLY A 95 -25.05 9.27 16.51
C GLY A 95 -23.95 8.24 16.73
N THR A 96 -23.70 7.44 15.70
CA THR A 96 -22.82 6.29 15.78
C THR A 96 -21.83 6.26 14.61
N LEU A 97 -20.68 5.65 14.86
CA LEU A 97 -19.81 5.11 13.82
C LEU A 97 -20.22 3.65 13.60
N THR A 98 -20.56 3.26 12.39
CA THR A 98 -20.82 1.86 12.02
C THR A 98 -19.67 1.34 11.17
N ILE A 99 -19.12 0.18 11.53
CA ILE A 99 -18.25 -0.58 10.63
C ILE A 99 -19.15 -1.48 9.80
N ASP A 100 -19.37 -1.08 8.54
CA ASP A 100 -20.31 -1.72 7.63
C ASP A 100 -19.69 -2.99 7.05
N GLU A 101 -18.46 -2.88 6.53
CA GLU A 101 -17.74 -3.97 5.87
C GLU A 101 -16.27 -3.99 6.30
N LEU A 102 -15.67 -5.18 6.32
CA LEU A 102 -14.26 -5.37 6.67
C LEU A 102 -13.63 -6.38 5.71
N TRP A 103 -12.55 -5.98 5.04
CA TRP A 103 -11.80 -6.85 4.15
C TRP A 103 -10.36 -6.97 4.63
N TYR A 104 -10.04 -8.12 5.22
CA TYR A 104 -8.69 -8.45 5.66
C TYR A 104 -7.93 -9.13 4.52
N THR A 105 -6.84 -8.52 4.07
CA THR A 105 -5.95 -9.06 3.01
C THR A 105 -4.58 -9.48 3.56
N GLN A 106 -3.74 -10.06 2.70
CA GLN A 106 -2.36 -10.41 3.04
C GLN A 106 -1.54 -9.22 3.59
N HIS A 107 -1.85 -7.98 3.20
CA HIS A 107 -1.04 -6.79 3.52
C HIS A 107 -1.69 -5.80 4.47
N GLN A 108 -3.02 -5.67 4.39
CA GLN A 108 -3.75 -4.61 5.08
C GLN A 108 -5.18 -5.03 5.36
N VAL A 109 -5.81 -4.32 6.28
CA VAL A 109 -7.25 -4.42 6.54
C VAL A 109 -7.92 -3.16 6.01
N PHE A 110 -8.89 -3.35 5.13
CA PHE A 110 -9.78 -2.29 4.66
C PHE A 110 -11.04 -2.30 5.51
N MET A 111 -11.40 -1.12 6.00
CA MET A 111 -12.54 -0.91 6.86
C MET A 111 -13.48 0.10 6.21
N TYR A 112 -14.63 -0.39 5.77
CA TYR A 112 -15.69 0.41 5.16
C TYR A 112 -16.65 0.80 6.27
N TYR A 113 -16.82 2.10 6.45
CA TYR A 113 -17.56 2.61 7.61
C TYR A 113 -18.54 3.71 7.21
N SER A 114 -19.53 3.92 8.08
CA SER A 114 -20.48 5.01 7.99
C SER A 114 -20.62 5.74 9.32
N VAL A 115 -20.92 7.04 9.27
CA VAL A 115 -21.14 7.88 10.45
C VAL A 115 -22.47 8.59 10.30
N ASP A 116 -23.31 8.55 11.33
CA ASP A 116 -24.57 9.31 11.31
C ASP A 116 -24.30 10.81 11.17
N LEU A 117 -24.99 11.49 10.25
CA LEU A 117 -24.79 12.94 10.05
C LEU A 117 -25.17 13.78 11.28
N LYS A 118 -26.00 13.24 12.19
CA LYS A 118 -26.32 13.85 13.49
C LYS A 118 -25.10 14.15 14.35
N VAL A 119 -24.01 13.42 14.14
CA VAL A 119 -22.74 13.63 14.85
C VAL A 119 -22.20 15.06 14.61
N PHE A 120 -22.62 15.69 13.51
CA PHE A 120 -22.26 17.05 13.11
C PHE A 120 -23.36 18.09 13.42
N GLU A 121 -24.51 17.70 13.99
CA GLU A 121 -25.52 18.64 14.49
C GLU A 121 -25.02 19.26 15.80
N ASP A 122 -24.97 20.60 15.85
CA ASP A 122 -24.48 21.46 16.95
C ASP A 122 -22.97 21.45 17.23
N LYS A 123 -22.26 22.54 16.87
CA LYS A 123 -21.53 23.42 17.83
C LYS A 123 -21.48 24.88 17.37
N GLU A 124 -21.89 25.79 18.25
CA GLU A 124 -21.47 27.20 18.21
C GLU A 124 -19.93 27.23 18.31
N TYR A 125 -19.27 27.68 17.23
CA TYR A 125 -17.82 27.92 17.14
C TYR A 125 -16.93 26.66 17.15
N THR A 126 -16.33 26.36 15.99
CA THR A 126 -15.19 25.43 15.87
C THR A 126 -13.97 26.09 15.19
N PRO A 127 -12.75 25.84 15.71
CA PRO A 127 -11.49 26.31 15.15
C PRO A 127 -11.04 25.46 13.94
N SER A 128 -9.86 25.76 13.36
CA SER A 128 -9.26 25.03 12.23
C SER A 128 -8.82 23.60 12.61
N GLY A 129 -9.64 22.58 12.32
CA GLY A 129 -9.32 21.15 12.41
C GLY A 129 -9.87 20.38 11.19
N PRO A 130 -9.57 19.07 11.03
CA PRO A 130 -10.19 18.27 9.97
C PRO A 130 -11.68 18.07 10.29
N PHE A 131 -12.50 18.00 9.22
CA PHE A 131 -13.95 17.83 9.31
C PHE A 131 -14.33 16.54 10.07
N PHE A 132 -13.73 15.41 9.68
CA PHE A 132 -13.87 14.12 10.35
C PHE A 132 -12.74 13.18 9.89
N ASP A 133 -12.14 12.44 10.82
CA ASP A 133 -11.18 11.38 10.51
C ASP A 133 -11.18 10.26 11.57
N ILE A 134 -10.95 9.01 11.16
CA ILE A 134 -10.60 7.91 12.07
C ILE A 134 -9.07 7.88 12.16
N SER A 135 -8.50 8.47 13.21
CA SER A 135 -7.03 8.58 13.33
C SER A 135 -6.34 7.28 13.75
N ARG A 136 -6.99 6.47 14.60
CA ARG A 136 -6.41 5.23 15.16
C ARG A 136 -7.46 4.19 15.51
N VAL A 137 -7.07 2.93 15.42
CA VAL A 137 -7.81 1.76 15.94
C VAL A 137 -7.05 1.20 17.12
N ASN A 138 -7.71 0.98 18.25
CA ASN A 138 -7.14 0.28 19.39
C ASN A 138 -7.85 -1.06 19.53
N ILE A 139 -7.08 -2.14 19.50
CA ILE A 139 -7.55 -3.52 19.58
C ILE A 139 -7.03 -4.08 20.89
N ALA A 140 -7.94 -4.48 21.76
CA ALA A 140 -7.59 -5.14 23.01
C ALA A 140 -7.14 -6.58 22.74
N LYS A 141 -6.30 -7.12 23.64
CA LYS A 141 -5.86 -8.51 23.56
C LYS A 141 -7.07 -9.46 23.56
N GLU A 142 -7.13 -10.36 22.58
CA GLU A 142 -8.07 -11.46 22.48
C GLU A 142 -7.43 -12.61 21.68
N GLY A 143 -7.48 -13.84 22.19
CA GLY A 143 -6.88 -14.99 21.51
C GLY A 143 -5.41 -14.75 21.12
N ASP A 144 -5.12 -14.93 19.83
CA ASP A 144 -3.80 -14.70 19.23
C ASP A 144 -3.50 -13.22 18.90
N LEU A 145 -4.47 -12.30 19.06
CA LEU A 145 -4.25 -10.87 18.87
C LEU A 145 -3.70 -10.23 20.16
N PRO A 146 -2.48 -9.64 20.15
CA PRO A 146 -2.00 -8.82 21.25
C PRO A 146 -2.71 -7.47 21.29
N THR A 147 -2.66 -6.81 22.45
CA THR A 147 -3.08 -5.41 22.56
C THR A 147 -2.24 -4.54 21.62
N GLN A 148 -2.88 -3.87 20.69
CA GLN A 148 -2.20 -3.06 19.68
C GLN A 148 -2.99 -1.81 19.33
N THR A 149 -2.27 -0.74 18.97
CA THR A 149 -2.85 0.50 18.45
C THR A 149 -2.31 0.70 17.05
N ARG A 150 -3.20 0.71 16.05
CA ARG A 150 -2.85 0.93 14.65
C ARG A 150 -3.17 2.37 14.25
N PRO A 151 -2.20 3.11 13.67
CA PRO A 151 -2.56 4.29 12.92
C PRO A 151 -3.39 3.89 11.71
N ILE A 152 -4.30 4.76 11.32
CA ILE A 152 -5.02 4.61 10.07
C ILE A 152 -4.26 5.39 8.99
N PHE A 153 -4.05 4.75 7.83
CA PHE A 153 -3.39 5.35 6.68
C PHE A 153 -4.43 5.80 5.68
N ASN A 154 -4.95 7.00 5.91
CA ASN A 154 -5.89 7.60 4.98
C ASN A 154 -5.30 8.86 4.36
N ASN A 155 -5.61 9.11 3.08
CA ASN A 155 -5.32 10.40 2.45
C ASN A 155 -6.47 11.40 2.71
N ASN A 156 -6.94 11.48 3.95
CA ASN A 156 -8.18 12.17 4.35
C ASN A 156 -8.14 13.70 4.31
N SER A 157 -7.05 14.27 3.77
CA SER A 157 -7.04 15.67 3.34
C SER A 157 -7.90 15.91 2.09
N ASN A 158 -8.34 14.86 1.41
CA ASN A 158 -9.15 14.92 0.19
C ASN A 158 -10.60 14.51 0.45
N TYR A 159 -11.51 15.48 0.51
CA TYR A 159 -12.95 15.25 0.75
C TYR A 159 -13.65 14.37 -0.30
N SER A 160 -13.03 14.12 -1.46
CA SER A 160 -13.55 13.14 -2.43
C SER A 160 -13.52 11.69 -1.92
N HIS A 161 -12.95 11.47 -0.73
CA HIS A 161 -12.90 10.18 -0.04
C HIS A 161 -14.15 9.92 0.82
N TYR A 162 -15.20 10.71 0.65
CA TYR A 162 -16.48 10.52 1.34
C TYR A 162 -17.67 10.63 0.37
N LYS A 163 -18.74 9.91 0.70
CA LYS A 163 -20.06 10.04 0.09
C LYS A 163 -21.14 10.13 1.16
N ILE A 164 -22.24 10.80 0.84
CA ILE A 164 -23.41 10.81 1.71
C ILE A 164 -24.51 9.96 1.09
N TYR A 165 -25.11 9.10 1.89
CA TYR A 165 -26.29 8.33 1.51
C TYR A 165 -27.16 8.09 2.73
N GLU A 166 -28.47 8.30 2.60
CA GLU A 166 -29.48 8.08 3.67
C GLU A 166 -29.11 8.72 5.02
N GLY A 167 -28.56 9.95 4.98
CA GLY A 167 -28.20 10.69 6.19
C GLY A 167 -27.00 10.12 6.94
N LYS A 168 -26.14 9.37 6.25
CA LYS A 168 -24.86 8.87 6.76
C LYS A 168 -23.70 9.31 5.85
N LEU A 169 -22.56 9.60 6.47
CA LEU A 169 -21.29 9.84 5.80
C LEU A 169 -20.52 8.51 5.67
N TYR A 170 -20.34 8.02 4.45
CA TYR A 170 -19.59 6.82 4.13
C TYR A 170 -18.12 7.15 3.85
N GLY A 171 -17.24 6.35 4.42
CA GLY A 171 -15.80 6.46 4.23
C GLY A 171 -15.11 5.10 4.20
N LEU A 172 -13.81 5.15 3.95
CA LEU A 172 -12.92 4.00 3.88
C LEU A 172 -11.67 4.30 4.69
N ALA A 173 -11.29 3.37 5.56
CA ALA A 173 -10.08 3.43 6.35
C ALA A 173 -9.19 2.22 6.06
N HIS A 174 -7.87 2.44 6.05
CA HIS A 174 -6.87 1.40 5.81
C HIS A 174 -5.96 1.30 7.02
N LEU A 175 -5.67 0.08 7.46
CA LEU A 175 -4.64 -0.17 8.45
C LEU A 175 -3.71 -1.29 7.98
N ASP A 176 -2.46 -1.23 8.44
CA ASP A 176 -1.55 -2.36 8.29
C ASP A 176 -2.15 -3.64 8.88
N ARG A 177 -1.66 -4.78 8.39
CA ARG A 177 -1.94 -6.09 8.96
C ARG A 177 -1.83 -6.09 10.49
N LEU A 178 -2.77 -6.78 11.13
CA LEU A 178 -2.76 -6.94 12.59
C LEU A 178 -1.62 -7.86 13.02
N GLU A 179 -0.95 -7.49 14.11
CA GLU A 179 0.07 -8.34 14.73
C GLU A 179 -0.61 -9.54 15.38
N GLN A 180 0.07 -10.68 15.38
CA GLN A 180 -0.34 -11.89 16.11
C GLN A 180 0.76 -12.33 17.08
N GLU A 181 0.39 -12.91 18.22
CA GLU A 181 1.34 -13.39 19.22
C GLU A 181 2.23 -14.50 18.64
N GLY A 182 3.56 -14.36 18.82
CA GLY A 182 4.53 -15.34 18.34
C GLY A 182 5.05 -15.12 16.91
N LEU A 183 4.54 -14.10 16.21
CA LEU A 183 5.09 -13.65 14.92
C LEU A 183 6.03 -12.46 15.15
N GLU A 184 7.16 -12.43 14.43
CA GLU A 184 8.15 -11.36 14.59
C GLU A 184 7.65 -10.04 13.99
N HIS A 185 7.54 -9.02 14.85
CA HIS A 185 7.03 -7.67 14.57
C HIS A 185 7.65 -6.96 13.35
N TYR A 186 8.83 -7.40 12.88
CA TYR A 186 9.57 -6.74 11.80
C TYR A 186 9.65 -7.56 10.50
N SER A 187 9.18 -8.80 10.49
CA SER A 187 9.07 -9.55 9.25
C SER A 187 7.67 -9.35 8.70
N ILE A 188 7.50 -8.35 7.82
CA ILE A 188 6.35 -8.26 6.90
C ILE A 188 6.13 -9.59 6.16
N GLN A 189 7.13 -10.47 6.17
CA GLN A 189 7.25 -11.77 5.51
C GLN A 189 6.54 -12.92 6.24
N ASN A 190 6.87 -13.17 7.51
CA ASN A 190 6.45 -14.41 8.17
C ASN A 190 4.97 -14.42 8.57
N ASP A 191 4.35 -13.23 8.72
CA ASP A 191 2.94 -13.16 9.09
C ASP A 191 2.02 -13.49 7.90
N GLN A 192 2.46 -13.33 6.65
CA GLN A 192 1.58 -13.36 5.48
C GLN A 192 0.77 -14.66 5.30
N ASP A 193 1.31 -15.78 5.78
CA ASP A 193 0.71 -17.11 5.67
C ASP A 193 -0.05 -17.55 6.92
N ALA A 194 -0.16 -16.70 7.96
CA ALA A 194 -0.93 -17.02 9.16
C ALA A 194 -2.40 -16.64 8.95
N SER A 195 -3.31 -17.59 9.10
CA SER A 195 -4.75 -17.34 9.20
C SER A 195 -5.09 -16.61 10.50
N LEU A 196 -6.12 -15.77 10.48
CA LEU A 196 -6.67 -15.12 11.66
C LEU A 196 -8.17 -15.36 11.69
N ASN A 197 -8.73 -15.65 12.87
CA ASN A 197 -10.18 -15.69 13.06
C ASN A 197 -10.53 -15.38 14.51
N GLU A 198 -10.47 -14.09 14.85
CA GLU A 198 -10.60 -13.62 16.24
C GLU A 198 -11.59 -12.46 16.34
N ALA A 199 -12.35 -12.40 17.43
CA ALA A 199 -13.31 -11.33 17.69
C ALA A 199 -12.83 -10.44 18.86
N ALA A 200 -12.08 -9.39 18.54
CA ALA A 200 -11.39 -8.58 19.55
C ALA A 200 -12.16 -7.30 19.94
N PRO A 201 -12.21 -6.94 21.23
CA PRO A 201 -12.74 -5.64 21.66
C PRO A 201 -11.95 -4.50 21.02
N THR A 202 -12.65 -3.63 20.30
CA THR A 202 -12.06 -2.58 19.47
C THR A 202 -12.64 -1.22 19.86
N THR A 203 -11.81 -0.18 19.82
CA THR A 203 -12.22 1.22 19.97
C THR A 203 -11.54 2.10 18.93
N PHE A 204 -12.24 3.12 18.47
CA PHE A 204 -11.74 4.07 17.49
C PHE A 204 -11.41 5.41 18.14
N ARG A 205 -10.32 6.04 17.68
CA ARG A 205 -10.00 7.43 18.01
C ARG A 205 -10.36 8.32 16.82
N LEU A 206 -11.41 9.10 16.99
CA LEU A 206 -11.93 10.03 15.99
C LEU A 206 -11.26 11.39 16.17
N GLU A 207 -10.96 12.05 15.07
CA GLU A 207 -10.57 13.45 15.01
C GLU A 207 -11.69 14.23 14.34
N MET A 208 -12.26 15.17 15.07
CA MET A 208 -13.37 16.02 14.65
C MET A 208 -13.00 17.47 14.90
N GLU A 209 -13.80 18.42 14.39
CA GLU A 209 -13.50 19.85 14.51
C GLU A 209 -13.34 20.35 15.96
N ASP A 210 -14.01 19.69 16.90
CA ASP A 210 -14.00 20.02 18.32
C ASP A 210 -12.96 19.23 19.14
N GLY A 211 -12.23 18.32 18.50
CA GLY A 211 -11.09 17.62 19.10
C GLY A 211 -11.06 16.12 18.84
N PHE A 212 -10.46 15.39 19.79
CA PHE A 212 -10.30 13.94 19.70
C PHE A 212 -11.31 13.23 20.56
N HIS A 213 -12.06 12.31 19.94
CA HIS A 213 -13.06 11.49 20.61
C HIS A 213 -12.66 10.02 20.58
N LYS A 214 -13.15 9.26 21.55
CA LYS A 214 -12.95 7.81 21.59
C LYS A 214 -14.30 7.13 21.65
N THR A 215 -14.57 6.19 20.75
CA THR A 215 -15.81 5.42 20.78
C THR A 215 -15.89 4.50 22.01
N GLU A 216 -17.10 4.02 22.30
CA GLU A 216 -17.25 2.85 23.18
C GLU A 216 -16.55 1.61 22.59
N GLU A 217 -16.27 0.63 23.45
CA GLU A 217 -15.62 -0.63 23.07
C GLU A 217 -16.67 -1.64 22.61
N GLN A 218 -16.50 -2.18 21.40
CA GLN A 218 -17.32 -3.27 20.87
C GLN A 218 -16.44 -4.31 20.19
N PRO A 219 -16.84 -5.61 20.21
CA PRO A 219 -16.08 -6.65 19.53
C PRO A 219 -16.22 -6.54 18.01
N ILE A 220 -15.08 -6.61 17.30
CA ILE A 220 -15.04 -6.75 15.83
C ILE A 220 -14.43 -8.11 15.51
N SER A 221 -15.07 -8.86 14.61
CA SER A 221 -14.52 -10.09 14.04
C SER A 221 -13.50 -9.73 12.96
N TYR A 222 -12.28 -10.23 13.12
CA TYR A 222 -11.21 -10.14 12.15
C TYR A 222 -10.93 -11.55 11.62
N THR A 223 -11.36 -11.83 10.40
CA THR A 223 -11.06 -13.12 9.74
C THR A 223 -10.17 -12.91 8.51
N TYR A 224 -9.12 -13.73 8.38
CA TYR A 224 -8.21 -13.79 7.24
C TYR A 224 -7.81 -15.24 7.00
N GLU A 225 -7.98 -15.70 5.77
CA GLU A 225 -7.51 -17.01 5.32
C GLU A 225 -6.47 -16.82 4.21
N PRO A 226 -5.23 -17.31 4.38
CA PRO A 226 -4.17 -17.12 3.39
C PRO A 226 -4.57 -17.65 2.01
N GLY A 227 -4.41 -16.82 0.99
CA GLY A 227 -4.70 -17.16 -0.39
C GLY A 227 -6.18 -17.09 -0.79
N GLN A 228 -7.08 -16.63 0.10
CA GLN A 228 -8.49 -16.41 -0.25
C GLN A 228 -8.68 -15.36 -1.37
N GLU A 229 -7.71 -14.46 -1.52
CA GLU A 229 -7.65 -13.43 -2.57
C GLU A 229 -7.03 -13.92 -3.89
N ILE A 230 -6.52 -15.16 -3.94
CA ILE A 230 -5.95 -15.75 -5.15
C ILE A 230 -7.07 -16.33 -6.00
N LEU A 231 -7.22 -15.79 -7.20
CA LEU A 231 -8.23 -16.17 -8.18
C LEU A 231 -7.80 -17.38 -9.02
N HIS A 232 -6.53 -17.41 -9.39
CA HIS A 232 -5.92 -18.47 -10.19
C HIS A 232 -4.43 -18.56 -9.90
N THR A 233 -3.88 -19.76 -10.04
CA THR A 233 -2.44 -19.99 -9.94
C THR A 233 -2.01 -20.83 -11.12
N GLU A 234 -1.01 -20.34 -11.86
CA GLU A 234 -0.41 -21.07 -12.98
C GLU A 234 1.06 -21.38 -12.66
N GLU A 235 1.50 -22.59 -12.98
CA GLU A 235 2.88 -23.02 -12.76
C GLU A 235 3.72 -22.89 -14.03
N PHE A 236 4.94 -22.39 -13.85
CA PHE A 236 5.94 -22.38 -14.91
C PHE A 236 6.74 -23.68 -14.85
N HIS A 237 7.15 -24.18 -16.01
CA HIS A 237 7.87 -25.45 -16.09
C HIS A 237 9.24 -25.33 -16.76
N GLN A 238 9.54 -24.20 -17.39
CA GLN A 238 10.84 -23.99 -18.02
C GLN A 238 11.87 -23.48 -17.02
N THR A 239 13.13 -23.72 -17.37
CA THR A 239 14.27 -23.27 -16.59
C THR A 239 15.34 -22.79 -17.56
N TYR A 240 15.73 -21.54 -17.43
CA TYR A 240 16.85 -20.97 -18.16
C TYR A 240 18.17 -21.35 -17.47
N LYS A 241 19.16 -21.77 -18.25
CA LYS A 241 20.52 -22.06 -17.78
C LYS A 241 21.55 -21.59 -18.79
N LYS A 242 22.38 -20.61 -18.41
CA LYS A 242 23.48 -20.12 -19.25
C LYS A 242 24.59 -19.50 -18.39
N ASP A 243 25.84 -19.78 -18.74
CA ASP A 243 27.05 -19.18 -18.16
C ASP A 243 27.24 -19.26 -16.63
N GLY A 244 26.42 -20.06 -15.94
CA GLY A 244 26.45 -20.19 -14.48
C GLY A 244 25.20 -19.64 -13.80
N LEU A 245 24.37 -18.90 -14.55
CA LEU A 245 23.06 -18.45 -14.15
C LEU A 245 22.02 -19.57 -14.34
N THR A 246 21.15 -19.74 -13.37
CA THR A 246 19.92 -20.53 -13.47
C THR A 246 18.75 -19.66 -13.03
N VAL A 247 17.76 -19.49 -13.90
CA VAL A 247 16.49 -18.82 -13.59
C VAL A 247 15.38 -19.84 -13.77
N THR A 248 14.59 -20.04 -12.72
CA THR A 248 13.45 -20.96 -12.72
C THR A 248 12.21 -20.19 -12.29
N PRO A 249 11.44 -19.62 -13.21
CA PRO A 249 10.08 -19.18 -12.90
C PRO A 249 9.32 -20.35 -12.28
N LYS A 250 8.52 -20.10 -11.25
CA LYS A 250 7.82 -21.14 -10.49
C LYS A 250 6.34 -21.11 -10.71
N LYS A 251 5.74 -19.97 -10.38
CA LYS A 251 4.30 -19.77 -10.47
C LYS A 251 3.99 -18.29 -10.61
N ILE A 252 2.80 -18.03 -11.15
CA ILE A 252 2.13 -16.74 -11.07
C ILE A 252 0.82 -16.96 -10.34
N GLU A 253 0.53 -16.12 -9.36
CA GLU A 253 -0.71 -16.09 -8.60
C GLU A 253 -1.46 -14.82 -9.02
N PHE A 254 -2.62 -15.00 -9.65
CA PHE A 254 -3.52 -13.92 -10.03
C PHE A 254 -4.38 -13.57 -8.84
N GLY A 255 -4.10 -12.44 -8.19
CA GLY A 255 -4.82 -11.98 -7.01
C GLY A 255 -5.79 -10.84 -7.34
N ILE A 256 -6.74 -10.61 -6.44
CA ILE A 256 -7.68 -9.47 -6.54
C ILE A 256 -6.93 -8.13 -6.49
N MET A 257 -5.95 -8.01 -5.59
CA MET A 257 -5.20 -6.76 -5.33
C MET A 257 -3.89 -6.65 -6.12
N GLY A 258 -3.48 -7.71 -6.82
CA GLY A 258 -2.22 -7.76 -7.54
C GLY A 258 -1.86 -9.17 -7.94
N ASN A 259 -1.05 -9.29 -8.99
CA ASN A 259 -0.51 -10.56 -9.42
C ASN A 259 0.90 -10.73 -8.85
N LYS A 260 1.24 -11.93 -8.40
CA LYS A 260 2.56 -12.24 -7.83
C LYS A 260 3.23 -13.32 -8.65
N ILE A 261 4.45 -13.06 -9.12
CA ILE A 261 5.28 -14.04 -9.82
C ILE A 261 6.46 -14.43 -8.94
N THR A 262 6.70 -15.74 -8.81
CA THR A 262 7.77 -16.31 -7.99
C THR A 262 8.83 -16.94 -8.89
N PHE A 263 10.11 -16.70 -8.59
CA PHE A 263 11.27 -17.24 -9.28
C PHE A 263 12.24 -17.88 -8.31
N ASP A 264 12.96 -18.93 -8.71
CA ASP A 264 14.24 -19.28 -8.11
C ASP A 264 15.37 -18.81 -9.02
N ILE A 265 16.28 -17.98 -8.50
CA ILE A 265 17.41 -17.43 -9.25
C ILE A 265 18.70 -17.71 -8.50
N LYS A 266 19.69 -18.27 -9.22
CA LYS A 266 21.02 -18.54 -8.67
C LYS A 266 22.11 -18.35 -9.72
N HIS A 267 23.25 -17.82 -9.28
CA HIS A 267 24.47 -17.81 -10.06
C HIS A 267 25.56 -18.60 -9.33
N LYS A 268 26.43 -19.27 -10.09
CA LYS A 268 27.47 -20.15 -9.53
C LYS A 268 28.56 -19.37 -8.75
N ASP A 269 28.84 -18.13 -9.17
CA ASP A 269 29.97 -17.33 -8.67
C ASP A 269 29.55 -16.08 -7.89
N TYR A 270 28.30 -15.61 -8.06
CA TYR A 270 27.90 -14.27 -7.60
C TYR A 270 26.53 -14.30 -6.89
N PRO A 271 26.35 -13.52 -5.81
CA PRO A 271 25.04 -13.29 -5.22
C PRO A 271 24.14 -12.50 -6.18
N ILE A 272 22.88 -12.92 -6.31
CA ILE A 272 21.85 -12.24 -7.11
C ILE A 272 21.19 -11.14 -6.27
N THR A 273 20.90 -9.99 -6.88
CA THR A 273 20.26 -8.85 -6.21
C THR A 273 19.01 -8.37 -6.91
N ASN A 274 18.95 -8.44 -8.24
CA ASN A 274 17.75 -8.09 -8.99
C ASN A 274 17.61 -8.92 -10.28
N LEU A 275 16.39 -8.91 -10.83
CA LEU A 275 16.00 -9.42 -12.15
C LEU A 275 15.30 -8.26 -12.85
N GLY A 276 15.61 -8.07 -14.12
CA GLY A 276 14.88 -7.20 -15.02
C GLY A 276 14.21 -8.02 -16.10
N GLY A 277 12.96 -7.69 -16.40
CA GLY A 277 12.17 -8.34 -17.44
C GLY A 277 10.83 -7.65 -17.63
N THR A 278 10.00 -8.21 -18.48
CA THR A 278 8.64 -7.76 -18.75
C THR A 278 7.69 -8.95 -18.68
N LEU A 279 6.54 -8.76 -18.03
CA LEU A 279 5.41 -9.67 -18.10
C LEU A 279 4.35 -9.07 -19.02
N HIS A 280 4.04 -9.78 -20.09
CA HIS A 280 2.97 -9.44 -21.02
C HIS A 280 1.72 -10.24 -20.65
N MET A 281 0.61 -9.53 -20.42
CA MET A 281 -0.71 -10.09 -20.13
C MET A 281 -1.71 -9.41 -21.06
N ASP A 282 -2.25 -10.16 -22.02
CA ASP A 282 -3.13 -9.65 -23.09
C ASP A 282 -2.53 -8.44 -23.84
N ASP A 283 -3.09 -7.24 -23.66
CA ASP A 283 -2.64 -5.98 -24.28
C ASP A 283 -1.80 -5.10 -23.34
N GLN A 284 -1.45 -5.61 -22.16
CA GLN A 284 -0.69 -4.90 -21.13
C GLN A 284 0.70 -5.51 -20.93
N SER A 285 1.67 -4.65 -20.62
CA SER A 285 3.05 -5.03 -20.34
C SER A 285 3.49 -4.42 -19.02
N PHE A 286 4.06 -5.24 -18.14
CA PHE A 286 4.46 -4.83 -16.81
C PHE A 286 5.94 -5.09 -16.60
N SER A 287 6.68 -4.05 -16.23
CA SER A 287 8.09 -4.19 -15.87
C SER A 287 8.23 -5.03 -14.61
N LEU A 288 9.06 -6.06 -14.69
CA LEU A 288 9.55 -6.83 -13.56
C LEU A 288 10.83 -6.17 -13.08
N SER A 289 10.67 -5.01 -12.43
CA SER A 289 11.74 -4.31 -11.72
C SER A 289 11.33 -4.25 -10.25
N HIS A 290 12.25 -4.49 -9.31
CA HIS A 290 11.98 -4.66 -7.87
C HIS A 290 11.53 -6.08 -7.48
N ILE A 291 12.34 -7.09 -7.84
CA ILE A 291 12.16 -8.39 -7.20
C ILE A 291 12.57 -8.33 -5.73
N TRP A 292 11.71 -8.88 -4.90
CA TRP A 292 11.90 -8.96 -3.47
C TRP A 292 12.34 -10.37 -3.07
N LYS A 293 13.26 -10.46 -2.10
CA LYS A 293 13.66 -11.73 -1.50
C LYS A 293 12.85 -11.98 -0.23
N PRO A 294 12.07 -13.07 -0.14
CA PRO A 294 11.34 -13.43 1.08
C PRO A 294 12.24 -13.80 2.27
N ASP A 295 13.52 -14.09 2.03
CA ASP A 295 14.53 -14.34 3.07
C ASP A 295 15.90 -13.98 2.47
N GLU A 296 16.78 -13.33 3.24
CA GLU A 296 18.13 -12.94 2.81
C GLU A 296 18.95 -14.13 2.30
N ASN A 297 18.70 -15.32 2.85
CA ASN A 297 19.37 -16.57 2.47
C ASN A 297 18.63 -17.33 1.36
N SER A 298 17.46 -16.87 0.95
CA SER A 298 16.66 -17.53 -0.07
C SER A 298 17.18 -17.22 -1.48
N GLN A 299 17.09 -18.23 -2.35
CA GLN A 299 17.25 -18.09 -3.80
C GLN A 299 15.91 -17.79 -4.48
N THR A 300 14.83 -17.69 -3.70
CA THR A 300 13.50 -17.36 -4.18
C THR A 300 13.30 -15.86 -4.19
N PHE A 301 12.70 -15.39 -5.26
CA PHE A 301 12.41 -13.99 -5.50
C PHE A 301 10.95 -13.84 -5.92
N GLU A 302 10.35 -12.72 -5.57
CA GLU A 302 8.98 -12.40 -5.94
C GLU A 302 8.92 -11.03 -6.62
N SER A 303 8.16 -10.93 -7.70
CA SER A 303 7.74 -9.64 -8.25
C SER A 303 6.22 -9.53 -8.16
N ARG A 304 5.74 -8.30 -7.99
CA ARG A 304 4.31 -7.99 -7.95
C ARG A 304 4.00 -7.02 -9.07
N VAL A 305 2.95 -7.32 -9.82
CA VAL A 305 2.42 -6.42 -10.85
C VAL A 305 0.96 -6.10 -10.51
N PRO A 306 0.42 -4.98 -11.03
CA PRO A 306 -0.99 -4.63 -10.86
C PRO A 306 -1.93 -5.79 -11.22
N PRO A 307 -3.12 -5.88 -10.59
CA PRO A 307 -4.07 -6.93 -10.88
C PRO A 307 -4.56 -6.85 -12.33
N ALA A 308 -4.80 -8.01 -12.93
CA ALA A 308 -5.43 -8.08 -14.25
C ALA A 308 -6.95 -7.91 -14.11
N SER A 309 -7.60 -7.32 -15.12
CA SER A 309 -9.06 -7.15 -15.09
C SER A 309 -9.78 -8.51 -15.07
N ASP A 310 -9.28 -9.42 -15.90
CA ASP A 310 -9.66 -10.83 -15.95
C ASP A 310 -8.40 -11.70 -15.93
N ILE A 311 -8.56 -13.01 -15.71
CA ILE A 311 -7.46 -13.96 -15.86
C ILE A 311 -7.19 -14.08 -17.37
N PRO A 312 -5.98 -13.77 -17.85
CA PRO A 312 -5.68 -13.81 -19.28
C PRO A 312 -5.72 -15.24 -19.82
N GLU A 313 -5.92 -15.42 -21.14
CA GLU A 313 -5.82 -16.75 -21.77
C GLU A 313 -4.36 -17.21 -21.92
N SER A 314 -3.44 -16.25 -21.97
CA SER A 314 -2.01 -16.49 -22.08
C SER A 314 -1.20 -15.36 -21.49
N LEU A 315 0.03 -15.67 -21.07
CA LEU A 315 1.03 -14.69 -20.67
C LEU A 315 2.34 -14.95 -21.41
N GLU A 316 3.13 -13.91 -21.60
CA GLU A 316 4.50 -14.00 -22.11
C GLU A 316 5.44 -13.36 -21.09
N LEU A 317 6.40 -14.15 -20.61
CA LEU A 317 7.41 -13.72 -19.66
C LEU A 317 8.74 -13.55 -20.38
N ASP A 318 9.18 -12.30 -20.49
CA ASP A 318 10.47 -11.94 -21.07
C ASP A 318 11.43 -11.52 -19.96
N LEU A 319 12.59 -12.17 -19.87
CA LEU A 319 13.63 -11.83 -18.90
C LEU A 319 14.86 -11.34 -19.64
N ASP A 320 15.27 -10.11 -19.32
CA ASP A 320 16.31 -9.40 -20.06
C ASP A 320 17.65 -9.40 -19.32
N THR A 321 17.63 -9.27 -18.00
CA THR A 321 18.85 -9.02 -17.22
C THR A 321 18.76 -9.59 -15.80
N VAL A 322 19.90 -10.01 -15.26
CA VAL A 322 20.05 -10.28 -13.82
C VAL A 322 21.19 -9.44 -13.27
N THR A 323 20.93 -8.75 -12.16
CA THR A 323 21.93 -7.96 -11.44
C THR A 323 22.47 -8.79 -10.27
N MET A 324 23.78 -8.69 -10.08
CA MET A 324 24.58 -9.45 -9.14
C MET A 324 25.59 -8.54 -8.43
N VAL A 325 26.16 -9.05 -7.33
CA VAL A 325 27.25 -8.36 -6.62
C VAL A 325 28.59 -9.00 -6.95
N HIS A 326 29.53 -8.18 -7.40
CA HIS A 326 30.93 -8.53 -7.57
C HIS A 326 31.78 -7.85 -6.49
N ASP A 327 32.67 -8.60 -5.83
CA ASP A 327 33.54 -8.07 -4.75
C ASP A 327 34.68 -7.17 -5.27
N GLU A 328 34.56 -6.65 -6.49
CA GLU A 328 35.49 -5.68 -7.05
C GLU A 328 35.09 -4.26 -6.67
N GLU A 329 36.05 -3.48 -6.18
CA GLU A 329 35.88 -2.08 -5.82
C GLU A 329 36.19 -1.17 -7.01
N TYR A 330 35.48 -0.05 -7.11
CA TYR A 330 35.80 1.01 -8.07
C TYR A 330 35.48 2.39 -7.51
N SER A 331 35.94 3.45 -8.17
CA SER A 331 35.73 4.81 -7.69
C SER A 331 35.67 5.79 -8.83
N LEU A 332 34.67 6.66 -8.79
CA LEU A 332 34.46 7.70 -9.79
C LEU A 332 34.58 9.09 -9.14
N GLU A 333 35.06 10.05 -9.91
CA GLU A 333 35.27 11.44 -9.49
C GLU A 333 34.49 12.37 -10.41
N ILE A 334 33.78 13.32 -9.82
CA ILE A 334 32.92 14.28 -10.49
C ILE A 334 33.44 15.67 -10.12
N ASP A 335 33.73 16.47 -11.14
CA ASP A 335 34.00 17.90 -10.97
C ASP A 335 32.70 18.60 -10.58
N VAL A 336 32.69 19.27 -9.42
CA VAL A 336 31.56 20.06 -8.91
C VAL A 336 31.95 21.52 -8.69
N SER A 337 33.10 21.95 -9.20
CA SER A 337 33.61 23.32 -9.06
C SER A 337 32.73 24.37 -9.75
N ASP A 338 31.83 23.93 -10.63
CA ASP A 338 30.81 24.75 -11.29
C ASP A 338 29.60 25.07 -10.39
N TYR A 339 29.43 24.42 -9.24
CA TYR A 339 28.27 24.58 -8.35
C TYR A 339 28.02 26.06 -7.96
N ASP A 340 28.98 26.72 -7.30
CA ASP A 340 28.80 28.07 -6.76
C ASP A 340 28.40 29.08 -7.83
N LYS A 341 29.08 29.02 -8.99
CA LYS A 341 28.80 29.92 -10.11
C LYS A 341 27.40 29.66 -10.69
N THR A 342 27.02 28.39 -10.80
CA THR A 342 25.75 28.02 -11.41
C THR A 342 24.58 28.46 -10.52
N VAL A 343 24.67 28.22 -9.21
CA VAL A 343 23.58 28.57 -8.28
C VAL A 343 23.49 30.06 -7.95
N GLU A 344 24.55 30.84 -8.18
CA GLU A 344 24.48 32.31 -8.15
C GLU A 344 23.58 32.87 -9.28
N GLU A 345 23.48 32.16 -10.40
CA GLU A 345 22.67 32.56 -11.57
C GLU A 345 21.24 32.00 -11.49
N ASP A 346 21.07 30.77 -11.00
CA ASP A 346 19.78 30.10 -10.85
C ASP A 346 19.78 29.16 -9.63
N ASP A 347 18.92 29.45 -8.64
CA ASP A 347 18.77 28.63 -7.43
C ASP A 347 18.41 27.16 -7.71
N ARG A 348 17.89 26.88 -8.92
CA ARG A 348 17.68 25.52 -9.41
C ARG A 348 18.11 25.37 -10.87
N ALA A 349 19.32 24.88 -11.08
CA ALA A 349 19.90 24.74 -12.40
C ALA A 349 20.06 23.27 -12.82
N THR A 350 19.81 23.01 -14.11
CA THR A 350 20.09 21.71 -14.75
C THR A 350 21.18 21.88 -15.80
N ILE A 351 22.24 21.08 -15.70
CA ILE A 351 23.36 21.05 -16.64
C ILE A 351 23.40 19.66 -17.29
N LEU A 352 23.19 19.61 -18.61
CA LEU A 352 23.39 18.40 -19.42
C LEU A 352 24.86 18.33 -19.85
N ILE A 353 25.51 17.20 -19.61
CA ILE A 353 26.97 17.05 -19.78
C ILE A 353 27.31 15.93 -20.78
N GLU A 354 26.65 14.78 -20.69
CA GLU A 354 26.94 13.58 -21.50
C GLU A 354 28.45 13.27 -21.61
N GLU A 355 29.15 13.26 -20.46
CA GLU A 355 30.60 13.05 -20.39
C GLU A 355 30.96 11.69 -19.79
N LYS A 356 31.83 10.94 -20.47
CA LYS A 356 32.46 9.75 -19.88
C LYS A 356 33.39 10.19 -18.74
N ILE A 357 33.03 9.84 -17.52
CA ILE A 357 33.79 10.17 -16.31
C ILE A 357 34.72 9.05 -15.87
N ASP A 358 34.42 7.80 -16.21
CA ASP A 358 35.26 6.65 -15.90
C ASP A 358 34.95 5.43 -16.80
N GLU A 359 35.69 4.35 -16.60
CA GLU A 359 35.48 3.05 -17.21
C GLU A 359 35.81 1.93 -16.24
N HIS A 360 34.89 0.97 -16.10
CA HIS A 360 35.10 -0.20 -15.26
C HIS A 360 34.35 -1.41 -15.81
N LEU A 361 34.93 -2.60 -15.73
CA LEU A 361 34.37 -3.85 -16.28
C LEU A 361 33.81 -3.71 -17.71
N ASN A 362 34.64 -3.19 -18.63
CA ASN A 362 34.26 -2.93 -20.03
C ASN A 362 32.97 -2.10 -20.20
N THR A 363 32.67 -1.26 -19.21
CA THR A 363 31.50 -0.39 -19.17
C THR A 363 31.96 1.04 -19.01
N ASP A 364 31.54 1.89 -19.92
CA ASP A 364 31.76 3.33 -19.84
C ASP A 364 30.75 3.92 -18.86
N ILE A 365 31.23 4.71 -17.89
CA ILE A 365 30.39 5.40 -16.91
C ILE A 365 30.26 6.85 -17.38
N ILE A 366 29.03 7.26 -17.69
CA ILE A 366 28.73 8.56 -18.30
C ILE A 366 27.92 9.39 -17.30
N LEU A 367 28.38 10.61 -17.02
CA LEU A 367 27.61 11.62 -16.30
C LEU A 367 26.70 12.33 -17.31
N GLU A 368 25.40 12.05 -17.25
CA GLU A 368 24.43 12.63 -18.18
C GLU A 368 24.05 14.04 -17.76
N GLU A 369 23.80 14.22 -16.46
CA GLU A 369 23.13 15.40 -15.92
C GLU A 369 23.61 15.73 -14.50
N LYS A 370 23.75 17.03 -14.24
CA LYS A 370 23.83 17.61 -12.89
C LYS A 370 22.62 18.50 -12.65
N ILE A 371 21.89 18.26 -11.57
CA ILE A 371 20.80 19.13 -11.11
C ILE A 371 21.25 19.75 -9.80
N TYR A 372 21.46 21.06 -9.77
CA TYR A 372 21.77 21.80 -8.56
C TYR A 372 20.51 22.46 -8.02
N ASP A 373 20.20 22.24 -6.74
CA ASP A 373 19.07 22.85 -6.05
C ASP A 373 19.54 23.37 -4.68
N THR A 374 19.62 24.69 -4.51
CA THR A 374 20.15 25.29 -3.26
C THR A 374 19.25 25.05 -2.04
N SER A 375 17.98 24.72 -2.25
CA SER A 375 16.98 24.54 -1.21
C SER A 375 16.88 23.11 -0.71
N MET A 376 17.33 22.14 -1.52
CA MET A 376 17.16 20.71 -1.28
C MET A 376 18.46 19.92 -1.54
N THR A 377 18.35 18.80 -2.27
CA THR A 377 19.45 17.93 -2.70
C THR A 377 19.77 18.20 -4.15
N SER A 378 21.05 18.28 -4.45
CA SER A 378 21.55 18.23 -5.82
C SER A 378 21.61 16.78 -6.30
N GLN A 379 21.34 16.54 -7.58
CA GLN A 379 21.27 15.22 -8.17
C GLN A 379 22.32 15.03 -9.27
N PHE A 380 22.91 13.85 -9.32
CA PHE A 380 23.85 13.44 -10.37
C PHE A 380 23.33 12.19 -11.04
N ARG A 381 23.12 12.23 -12.36
CA ARG A 381 22.56 11.12 -13.13
C ARG A 381 23.65 10.42 -13.94
N PHE A 382 23.75 9.10 -13.78
CA PHE A 382 24.77 8.28 -14.43
C PHE A 382 24.13 7.23 -15.33
N SER A 383 24.64 7.09 -16.55
CA SER A 383 24.39 5.93 -17.41
C SER A 383 25.63 5.04 -17.51
N PHE A 384 25.38 3.77 -17.80
CA PHE A 384 26.39 2.71 -17.83
C PHE A 384 26.28 2.00 -19.18
N GLU A 385 27.25 2.24 -20.06
CA GLU A 385 27.23 1.75 -21.43
C GLU A 385 28.27 0.64 -21.64
N PRO A 386 27.86 -0.62 -21.86
CA PRO A 386 28.79 -1.69 -22.20
C PRO A 386 29.48 -1.41 -23.53
N LYS A 387 30.80 -1.59 -23.60
CA LYS A 387 31.59 -1.36 -24.82
C LYS A 387 31.16 -2.23 -25.99
N GLU A 388 30.73 -3.45 -25.70
CA GLU A 388 30.17 -4.35 -26.69
C GLU A 388 28.78 -4.83 -26.24
N THR A 389 27.85 -4.95 -27.18
CA THR A 389 26.47 -5.38 -26.89
C THR A 389 26.39 -6.79 -26.30
N ASN A 390 27.43 -7.61 -26.51
CA ASN A 390 27.49 -9.01 -26.13
C ASN A 390 28.45 -9.29 -24.95
N GLU A 391 28.88 -8.25 -24.21
CA GLU A 391 29.65 -8.46 -22.99
C GLU A 391 28.86 -9.38 -22.02
N PRO A 392 29.49 -10.44 -21.48
CA PRO A 392 28.80 -11.39 -20.61
C PRO A 392 28.41 -10.74 -19.27
N PHE A 393 29.23 -9.78 -18.81
CA PHE A 393 28.99 -8.99 -17.61
C PHE A 393 29.34 -7.53 -17.91
N TYR A 394 28.57 -6.61 -17.35
CA TYR A 394 28.80 -5.17 -17.42
C TYR A 394 28.36 -4.53 -16.11
N LEU A 395 28.82 -3.31 -15.82
CA LEU A 395 28.35 -2.59 -14.63
C LEU A 395 26.86 -2.29 -14.74
N SER A 396 26.13 -2.56 -13.67
CA SER A 396 24.71 -2.23 -13.56
C SER A 396 24.54 -0.78 -13.10
N SER A 397 23.55 -0.10 -13.68
CA SER A 397 23.04 1.18 -13.18
C SER A 397 22.23 1.03 -11.89
N GLN A 398 21.95 -0.19 -11.44
CA GLN A 398 21.26 -0.43 -10.19
C GLN A 398 22.28 -0.64 -9.06
N PRO A 399 22.08 -0.05 -7.87
CA PRO A 399 22.97 -0.28 -6.73
C PRO A 399 22.96 -1.76 -6.30
N ALA A 400 24.05 -2.19 -5.64
CA ALA A 400 24.24 -3.57 -5.24
C ALA A 400 23.11 -4.08 -4.33
N HIS A 401 22.65 -3.29 -3.36
CA HIS A 401 21.49 -3.64 -2.54
C HIS A 401 20.36 -2.64 -2.76
N PHE A 402 19.15 -3.16 -3.02
CA PHE A 402 17.92 -2.39 -3.19
C PHE A 402 16.94 -2.83 -2.09
N GLY A 403 16.64 -1.97 -1.12
CA GLY A 403 15.78 -2.32 0.02
C GLY A 403 15.77 -1.25 1.12
N SER A 404 14.74 -1.28 1.98
CA SER A 404 14.43 -0.26 3.00
C SER A 404 15.35 -0.26 4.24
N SER A 405 16.30 -1.20 4.32
CA SER A 405 17.20 -1.33 5.47
C SER A 405 18.65 -1.35 5.01
N ILE A 406 19.20 -0.23 4.56
CA ILE A 406 20.60 -0.21 4.14
C ILE A 406 21.32 0.95 4.78
N ASN A 407 22.20 0.58 5.70
CA ASN A 407 23.38 1.37 6.02
C ASN A 407 24.23 1.41 4.73
N HIS A 408 23.99 2.41 3.87
CA HIS A 408 24.63 2.55 2.54
C HIS A 408 26.17 2.49 2.57
N GLU A 409 26.76 2.66 3.75
CA GLU A 409 28.19 2.55 3.97
C GLU A 409 28.78 1.20 3.56
N ASP A 410 28.01 0.11 3.54
CA ASP A 410 28.52 -1.20 3.13
C ASP A 410 28.65 -1.34 1.61
N ASP A 411 27.96 -0.49 0.85
CA ASP A 411 27.95 -0.53 -0.62
C ASP A 411 28.85 0.52 -1.24
N PHE A 412 28.75 1.75 -0.75
CA PHE A 412 29.55 2.86 -1.25
C PHE A 412 29.81 3.92 -0.19
N ILE A 413 30.83 4.74 -0.45
CA ILE A 413 31.21 5.88 0.37
C ILE A 413 31.29 7.09 -0.55
N VAL A 414 30.62 8.17 -0.15
CA VAL A 414 30.74 9.47 -0.81
C VAL A 414 31.62 10.39 0.02
N THR A 415 32.59 10.99 -0.67
CA THR A 415 33.50 11.99 -0.11
C THR A 415 33.48 13.25 -0.96
N ILE A 416 33.56 14.42 -0.32
CA ILE A 416 33.75 15.71 -0.98
C ILE A 416 35.08 16.29 -0.53
N ASP A 417 35.94 16.62 -1.50
CA ASP A 417 37.31 17.11 -1.27
C ASP A 417 38.13 16.23 -0.30
N GLY A 418 37.82 14.92 -0.26
CA GLY A 418 38.45 13.93 0.61
C GLY A 418 37.79 13.75 1.99
N GLU A 419 36.75 14.53 2.32
CA GLU A 419 35.98 14.38 3.55
C GLU A 419 34.75 13.50 3.32
N LYS A 420 34.60 12.46 4.14
CA LYS A 420 33.43 11.56 4.10
C LYS A 420 32.17 12.31 4.54
N LEU A 421 31.10 12.21 3.74
CA LEU A 421 29.81 12.81 4.07
C LEU A 421 29.11 12.12 5.24
N ASN A 422 28.35 12.87 6.03
CA ASN A 422 27.53 12.33 7.11
C ASN A 422 26.28 13.21 7.34
N PRO A 423 25.06 12.75 7.01
CA PRO A 423 24.74 11.39 6.57
C PRO A 423 25.29 11.07 5.16
N GLN A 424 25.45 9.78 4.86
CA GLN A 424 25.78 9.35 3.50
C GLN A 424 24.60 9.65 2.56
N PRO A 425 24.85 10.13 1.34
CA PRO A 425 23.81 10.33 0.35
C PRO A 425 23.20 9.00 -0.10
N GLY A 426 21.94 9.04 -0.52
CA GLY A 426 21.25 7.90 -1.13
C GLY A 426 21.59 7.78 -2.61
N MET A 427 21.49 6.56 -3.14
CA MET A 427 21.60 6.29 -4.57
C MET A 427 20.32 5.59 -5.05
N GLY A 428 19.57 6.26 -5.90
CA GLY A 428 18.38 5.77 -6.56
C GLY A 428 18.67 5.18 -7.94
N TYR A 429 17.63 4.63 -8.55
CA TYR A 429 17.66 4.09 -9.91
C TYR A 429 16.36 4.45 -10.62
N ASP A 430 16.49 4.96 -11.85
CA ASP A 430 15.40 5.44 -12.71
C ASP A 430 15.55 4.78 -14.08
N GLY A 431 15.13 3.51 -14.18
CA GLY A 431 15.03 2.76 -15.43
C GLY A 431 16.34 2.31 -16.06
N GLN A 432 17.22 3.22 -16.46
CA GLN A 432 18.57 2.88 -16.97
C GLN A 432 19.68 3.67 -16.30
N ASN A 433 19.29 4.56 -15.39
CA ASN A 433 20.18 5.54 -14.81
C ASN A 433 20.28 5.35 -13.30
N SER A 434 21.50 5.45 -12.77
CA SER A 434 21.67 5.69 -11.34
C SER A 434 21.51 7.17 -11.05
N VAL A 435 20.93 7.49 -9.89
CA VAL A 435 20.79 8.88 -9.42
C VAL A 435 21.42 8.98 -8.04
N LEU A 436 22.38 9.89 -7.86
CA LEU A 436 22.96 10.19 -6.55
C LEU A 436 22.37 11.51 -6.03
N ASP A 437 21.78 11.48 -4.84
CA ASP A 437 21.24 12.67 -4.16
C ASP A 437 22.20 13.19 -3.09
N VAL A 438 22.85 14.32 -3.34
CA VAL A 438 23.80 14.96 -2.42
C VAL A 438 23.20 16.23 -1.85
N ASN A 439 23.26 16.42 -0.54
CA ASN A 439 22.79 17.69 0.03
C ASN A 439 23.68 18.85 -0.44
N SER A 440 23.04 19.86 -1.03
CA SER A 440 23.70 20.96 -1.74
C SER A 440 24.62 21.81 -0.85
N HIS A 441 24.41 21.82 0.47
CA HIS A 441 25.33 22.54 1.37
C HIS A 441 26.75 21.97 1.39
N TYR A 442 26.94 20.68 1.06
CA TYR A 442 28.27 20.10 0.96
C TYR A 442 28.98 20.45 -0.35
N LEU A 443 28.28 20.90 -1.38
CA LEU A 443 28.86 21.24 -2.68
C LEU A 443 29.44 22.67 -2.70
N LYS A 444 29.06 23.50 -1.73
CA LYS A 444 29.47 24.91 -1.67
C LYS A 444 30.97 25.05 -1.45
N GLY A 445 31.65 25.70 -2.41
CA GLY A 445 33.09 25.88 -2.40
C GLY A 445 33.90 24.61 -2.63
N SER A 446 33.26 23.51 -3.02
CA SER A 446 33.91 22.24 -3.27
C SER A 446 34.33 22.07 -4.72
N GLU A 447 35.39 21.33 -4.94
CA GLU A 447 35.90 21.08 -6.29
C GLU A 447 35.53 19.67 -6.77
N LYS A 448 35.53 18.70 -5.85
CA LYS A 448 35.44 17.28 -6.23
C LYS A 448 34.49 16.51 -5.35
N LEU A 449 33.60 15.78 -6.01
CA LEU A 449 32.76 14.75 -5.42
C LEU A 449 33.30 13.38 -5.87
N ARG A 450 33.57 12.49 -4.92
CA ARG A 450 34.06 11.13 -5.22
C ARG A 450 33.13 10.09 -4.61
N LEU A 451 32.76 9.10 -5.41
CA LEU A 451 32.01 7.93 -4.99
C LEU A 451 32.97 6.74 -5.04
N HIS A 452 33.09 6.02 -3.93
CA HIS A 452 33.90 4.80 -3.82
C HIS A 452 32.97 3.63 -3.52
N PHE A 453 32.83 2.72 -4.47
CA PHE A 453 32.02 1.51 -4.35
C PHE A 453 32.87 0.39 -3.78
N LYS A 454 32.41 -0.20 -2.68
CA LYS A 454 33.06 -1.36 -2.04
C LYS A 454 32.75 -2.67 -2.75
N LYS A 455 31.67 -2.68 -3.53
CA LYS A 455 31.26 -3.80 -4.38
C LYS A 455 30.66 -3.26 -5.66
N SER A 456 30.95 -3.93 -6.76
CA SER A 456 30.45 -3.58 -8.08
C SER A 456 29.13 -4.28 -8.35
N PRO A 457 28.03 -3.55 -8.58
CA PRO A 457 26.84 -4.17 -9.12
C PRO A 457 27.10 -4.50 -10.59
N ILE A 458 26.98 -5.77 -10.96
CA ILE A 458 27.18 -6.23 -12.34
C ILE A 458 25.88 -6.82 -12.87
N SER A 459 25.60 -6.61 -14.15
CA SER A 459 24.47 -7.21 -14.84
C SER A 459 24.95 -8.23 -15.88
N GLN A 460 24.18 -9.30 -16.02
CA GLN A 460 24.32 -10.30 -17.08
C GLN A 460 23.04 -10.31 -17.91
N LYS A 461 23.17 -10.25 -19.24
CA LYS A 461 22.03 -10.36 -20.15
C LYS A 461 21.45 -11.78 -20.15
N ILE A 462 20.14 -11.83 -20.19
CA ILE A 462 19.33 -13.03 -20.39
C ILE A 462 18.61 -12.88 -21.73
N ASP A 463 18.42 -14.00 -22.40
CA ASP A 463 17.57 -14.11 -23.59
C ASP A 463 16.63 -15.28 -23.31
N PHE A 464 15.60 -15.00 -22.51
CA PHE A 464 14.59 -15.94 -22.07
C PHE A 464 13.23 -15.33 -22.30
N SER A 465 12.43 -16.03 -23.09
CA SER A 465 11.03 -15.72 -23.35
C SER A 465 10.25 -17.01 -23.21
N GLU A 466 9.18 -16.97 -22.42
CA GLU A 466 8.28 -18.10 -22.22
C GLU A 466 6.82 -17.64 -22.35
N GLU A 467 6.13 -18.16 -23.37
CA GLU A 467 4.69 -18.05 -23.50
C GLU A 467 4.02 -19.21 -22.73
N ILE A 468 3.06 -18.88 -21.87
CA ILE A 468 2.25 -19.84 -21.11
C ILE A 468 0.79 -19.63 -21.47
N LYS A 469 0.12 -20.75 -21.72
CA LYS A 469 -1.34 -20.79 -21.84
C LYS A 469 -1.93 -21.08 -20.48
N ILE A 470 -2.94 -20.33 -20.11
CA ILE A 470 -3.64 -20.47 -18.86
C ILE A 470 -4.85 -21.38 -19.11
N ASP A 471 -4.90 -22.51 -18.40
CA ASP A 471 -5.88 -23.59 -18.61
C ASP A 471 -7.19 -23.41 -17.81
#